data_AF-A0A318JNH8-F1
#
_entry.id   AF-A0A318JNH8-F1
#
_cell.length_a   1.000
_cell.length_b   1.000
_cell.length_c   1.000
_cell.angle_alpha   90.00
_cell.angle_beta   90.00
_cell.angle_gamma   90.00
#
_symmetry.space_group_name_H-M   'P 1'
#
loop_
_entity.id
_entity.type
_entity.pdbx_description
1 polymer ?
#
loop_
_entity_poly.entity_id
_entity_poly.type
_entity_poly.pdbx_seq_one_letter_code
_entity_poly.pdbx_strand_id
1 'polypeptide(L)'
;MKTIALLAIGVALTLTGCSSSTNTDAAATTTAAHDAVRGKSCENYLPVLSKLKEASPESANKTAEETIALLPQSPQWATLSEADRQATIAGIRDAATGKC
;
A
#
# COMPACT_ATOMS: atom_id res chain seq x y z
N MET A 1 -46.94 -19.39 29.28
CA MET A 1 -46.04 -18.26 29.62
C MET A 1 -45.03 -18.71 30.66
N LYS A 2 -43.75 -18.84 30.28
CA LYS A 2 -42.54 -18.73 31.12
C LYS A 2 -41.33 -19.09 30.25
N THR A 3 -40.65 -18.06 29.78
CA THR A 3 -39.43 -18.09 28.96
C THR A 3 -38.21 -18.33 29.85
N ILE A 4 -37.39 -19.32 29.50
CA ILE A 4 -36.06 -19.54 30.07
C ILE A 4 -35.05 -18.93 29.09
N ALA A 5 -34.38 -17.86 29.51
CA ALA A 5 -33.33 -17.21 28.75
C ALA A 5 -31.99 -17.92 29.02
N LEU A 6 -31.43 -18.55 27.99
CA LEU A 6 -30.04 -18.97 27.93
C LEU A 6 -29.25 -17.85 27.25
N LEU A 7 -28.50 -17.07 28.04
CA LEU A 7 -27.52 -16.12 27.53
C LEU A 7 -26.20 -16.84 27.37
N ALA A 8 -25.79 -16.98 26.11
CA ALA A 8 -24.55 -17.58 25.69
C ALA A 8 -23.35 -16.67 26.02
N ILE A 9 -22.30 -17.37 26.44
CA ILE A 9 -20.92 -16.99 26.70
C ILE A 9 -20.37 -16.05 25.62
N GLY A 10 -19.98 -14.84 26.01
CA GLY A 10 -19.16 -13.93 25.21
C GLY A 10 -17.78 -13.80 25.85
N VAL A 11 -16.80 -14.52 25.31
CA VAL A 11 -15.38 -14.34 25.62
C VAL A 11 -14.88 -13.07 24.93
N ALA A 12 -14.36 -12.13 25.70
CA ALA A 12 -13.44 -11.11 25.21
C ALA A 12 -12.33 -10.92 26.25
N LEU A 13 -11.42 -11.90 26.29
CA LEU A 13 -10.15 -11.79 27.00
C LEU A 13 -9.15 -11.01 26.13
N THR A 14 -8.84 -9.80 26.60
CA THR A 14 -7.50 -9.22 26.72
C THR A 14 -6.55 -9.23 25.51
N LEU A 15 -6.27 -8.03 24.99
CA LEU A 15 -4.88 -7.60 24.75
C LEU A 15 -4.70 -6.16 25.25
N THR A 16 -4.52 -6.02 26.55
CA THR A 16 -3.71 -4.95 27.14
C THR A 16 -2.26 -5.20 26.75
N GLY A 17 -1.75 -4.40 25.80
CA GLY A 17 -0.35 -4.48 25.37
C GLY A 17 0.06 -3.26 24.56
N CYS A 18 0.40 -2.16 25.24
CA CYS A 18 1.61 -1.35 25.02
C CYS A 18 1.49 0.00 25.73
N SER A 19 1.96 0.05 26.98
CA SER A 19 2.55 1.27 27.51
C SER A 19 3.87 1.49 26.77
N SER A 20 3.96 2.53 25.95
CA SER A 20 5.22 3.08 25.47
C SER A 20 5.00 4.54 25.07
N SER A 21 5.21 5.45 26.02
CA SER A 21 5.55 6.83 25.71
C SER A 21 6.95 6.83 25.09
N THR A 22 7.05 6.97 23.77
CA THR A 22 8.07 7.76 23.02
C THR A 22 8.02 7.39 21.53
N ASN A 23 8.00 8.42 20.67
CA ASN A 23 8.18 8.42 19.21
C ASN A 23 6.94 8.42 18.32
N THR A 24 6.00 9.32 18.59
CA THR A 24 5.05 9.80 17.56
C THR A 24 5.78 10.39 16.34
N ASP A 25 6.98 10.97 16.55
CA ASP A 25 7.81 11.53 15.46
C ASP A 25 8.41 10.46 14.53
N ALA A 26 8.88 9.33 15.04
CA ALA A 26 9.55 8.33 14.20
C ALA A 26 8.58 7.56 13.30
N ALA A 27 7.37 7.24 13.81
CA ALA A 27 6.32 6.63 13.00
C ALA A 27 5.80 7.59 11.92
N ALA A 28 5.56 8.86 12.26
CA ALA A 28 5.14 9.87 11.30
C ALA A 28 6.20 10.13 10.21
N THR A 29 7.48 10.18 10.59
CA THR A 29 8.60 10.33 9.66
C THR A 29 8.72 9.13 8.71
N THR A 30 8.48 7.92 9.23
CA THR A 30 8.52 6.68 8.42
C THR A 30 7.36 6.63 7.42
N THR A 31 6.13 6.97 7.84
CA THR A 31 4.99 7.07 6.94
C THR A 31 5.20 8.12 5.84
N ALA A 32 5.69 9.31 6.22
CA ALA A 32 5.99 10.36 5.24
C ALA A 32 7.09 9.95 4.24
N ALA A 33 8.08 9.15 4.68
CA ALA A 33 9.10 8.62 3.80
C ALA A 33 8.53 7.64 2.77
N HIS A 34 7.61 6.75 3.18
CA HIS A 34 6.95 5.81 2.25
C HIS A 34 6.00 6.52 1.28
N ASP A 35 5.29 7.55 1.75
CA ASP A 35 4.44 8.38 0.87
C ASP A 35 5.28 9.11 -0.20
N ALA A 36 6.49 9.55 0.15
CA ALA A 36 7.42 10.12 -0.82
C ALA A 36 7.90 9.07 -1.85
N VAL A 37 8.15 7.83 -1.44
CA VAL A 37 8.49 6.72 -2.35
C VAL A 37 7.32 6.43 -3.30
N ARG A 38 6.10 6.40 -2.79
CA ARG A 38 4.87 6.22 -3.59
C ARG A 38 4.70 7.34 -4.60
N GLY A 39 4.76 8.60 -4.16
CA GLY A 39 4.63 9.77 -5.02
C GLY A 39 5.69 9.80 -6.13
N LYS A 40 6.96 9.60 -5.78
CA LYS A 40 8.05 9.55 -6.75
C LYS A 40 7.88 8.41 -7.76
N SER A 41 7.45 7.24 -7.29
CA SER A 41 7.17 6.11 -8.18
C SER A 41 6.05 6.45 -9.15
N CYS A 42 4.96 7.05 -8.65
CA CYS A 42 3.85 7.50 -9.49
C CYS A 42 4.33 8.49 -10.56
N GLU A 43 5.04 9.55 -10.18
CA GLU A 43 5.56 10.56 -11.11
C GLU A 43 6.46 9.97 -12.20
N ASN A 44 7.27 8.97 -11.87
CA ASN A 44 8.16 8.32 -12.84
C ASN A 44 7.38 7.55 -13.93
N TYR A 45 6.28 6.89 -13.56
CA TYR A 45 5.52 6.04 -14.48
C TYR A 45 4.34 6.78 -15.14
N LEU A 46 3.89 7.90 -14.57
CA LEU A 46 2.75 8.68 -15.04
C LEU A 46 2.85 9.05 -16.54
N PRO A 47 3.98 9.54 -17.09
CA PRO A 47 4.02 9.98 -18.49
C PRO A 47 3.79 8.86 -19.51
N VAL A 48 4.12 7.62 -19.16
CA VAL A 48 3.94 6.45 -20.04
C VAL A 48 2.55 5.87 -19.84
N LEU A 49 2.16 5.66 -18.59
CA LEU A 49 0.88 5.03 -18.27
C LEU A 49 -0.32 5.93 -18.58
N SER A 50 -0.18 7.27 -18.50
CA SER A 50 -1.23 8.21 -18.89
C SER A 50 -1.52 8.14 -20.39
N LYS A 51 -0.48 8.06 -21.24
CA LYS A 51 -0.62 7.90 -22.70
C LYS A 51 -1.27 6.57 -23.05
N LEU A 52 -0.89 5.50 -22.36
CA LEU A 52 -1.55 4.20 -22.54
C LEU A 52 -3.02 4.27 -22.13
N LYS A 53 -3.34 4.96 -21.03
CA LYS A 53 -4.71 5.14 -20.55
C LYS A 53 -5.57 5.90 -21.55
N GLU A 54 -5.03 6.94 -22.19
CA GLU A 54 -5.73 7.69 -23.26
C GLU A 54 -6.10 6.78 -24.44
N ALA A 55 -5.27 5.79 -24.75
CA ALA A 55 -5.58 4.77 -25.76
C ALA A 55 -6.57 3.71 -25.23
N SER A 56 -6.34 3.20 -24.02
CA SER A 56 -7.24 2.26 -23.32
C SER A 56 -6.90 2.21 -21.82
N PRO A 57 -7.88 2.37 -20.91
CA PRO A 57 -7.65 2.15 -19.48
C PRO A 57 -7.13 0.74 -19.14
N GLU A 58 -7.52 -0.27 -19.93
CA GLU A 58 -7.08 -1.65 -19.73
C GLU A 58 -5.60 -1.82 -20.07
N SER A 59 -5.10 -1.16 -21.14
CA SER A 59 -3.69 -1.27 -21.53
C SER A 59 -2.78 -0.64 -20.46
N ALA A 60 -3.16 0.51 -19.91
CA ALA A 60 -2.41 1.14 -18.81
C ALA A 60 -2.32 0.22 -17.58
N ASN A 61 -3.45 -0.36 -17.16
CA ASN A 61 -3.48 -1.28 -16.02
C ASN A 61 -2.66 -2.54 -16.28
N LYS A 62 -2.79 -3.13 -17.47
CA LYS A 62 -2.01 -4.32 -17.85
C LYS A 62 -0.52 -4.03 -17.81
N THR A 63 -0.08 -2.94 -18.44
CA THR A 63 1.34 -2.54 -18.45
C THR A 63 1.85 -2.20 -17.04
N ALA A 64 1.02 -1.61 -16.18
CA ALA A 64 1.37 -1.36 -14.79
C ALA A 64 1.64 -2.67 -14.03
N GLU A 65 0.74 -3.66 -14.12
CA GLU A 65 0.93 -4.96 -13.46
C GLU A 65 2.08 -5.77 -14.05
N GLU A 66 2.30 -5.71 -15.36
CA GLU A 66 3.49 -6.30 -16.01
C GLU A 66 4.77 -5.65 -15.48
N THR A 67 4.80 -4.32 -15.35
CA THR A 67 5.93 -3.60 -14.77
C THR A 67 6.18 -4.03 -13.32
N ILE A 68 5.12 -4.13 -12.52
CA ILE A 68 5.18 -4.60 -11.12
C ILE A 68 5.75 -6.02 -11.04
N ALA A 69 5.32 -6.92 -11.92
CA ALA A 69 5.82 -8.30 -11.97
C ALA A 69 7.32 -8.39 -12.33
N LEU A 70 7.86 -7.37 -13.00
CA LEU A 70 9.28 -7.28 -13.34
C LEU A 70 10.15 -6.66 -12.23
N LEU A 71 9.57 -5.94 -11.26
CA LEU A 71 10.32 -5.28 -10.18
C LEU A 71 11.28 -6.23 -9.43
N PRO A 72 10.90 -7.47 -9.08
CA PRO A 72 11.80 -8.40 -8.40
C PRO A 72 13.08 -8.77 -9.16
N GLN A 73 13.12 -8.51 -10.47
CA GLN A 73 14.30 -8.77 -11.29
C GLN A 73 15.34 -7.65 -11.19
N SER A 74 14.98 -6.51 -10.62
CA SER A 74 15.88 -5.38 -10.44
C SER A 74 16.77 -5.55 -9.20
N PRO A 75 18.09 -5.32 -9.29
CA PRO A 75 18.98 -5.38 -8.13
C PRO A 75 18.57 -4.44 -7.00
N GLN A 76 18.03 -3.25 -7.33
CA GLN A 76 17.59 -2.29 -6.33
C GLN A 76 16.39 -2.77 -5.52
N TRP A 77 15.55 -3.66 -6.08
CA TRP A 77 14.34 -4.15 -5.43
C TRP A 77 14.64 -4.97 -4.17
N ALA A 78 15.72 -5.75 -4.21
CA ALA A 78 16.18 -6.56 -3.09
C ALA A 78 16.68 -5.71 -1.90
N THR A 79 17.10 -4.46 -2.17
CA THR A 79 17.61 -3.53 -1.14
C THR A 79 16.51 -2.71 -0.47
N LEU A 80 15.30 -2.68 -1.05
CA LEU A 80 14.18 -1.95 -0.48
C LEU A 80 13.63 -2.64 0.77
N SER A 81 13.10 -1.84 1.70
CA SER A 81 12.23 -2.34 2.75
C SER A 81 10.93 -2.88 2.15
N GLU A 82 10.21 -3.74 2.89
CA GLU A 82 8.90 -4.21 2.41
C GLU A 82 7.91 -3.05 2.23
N ALA A 83 7.93 -2.07 3.14
CA ALA A 83 7.07 -0.89 3.04
C ALA A 83 7.38 -0.05 1.79
N ASP A 84 8.66 0.13 1.43
CA ASP A 84 9.03 0.85 0.20
C ASP A 84 8.68 0.07 -1.07
N ARG A 85 8.73 -1.27 -1.02
CA ARG A 85 8.23 -2.11 -2.11
C ARG A 85 6.74 -1.91 -2.33
N GLN A 86 5.94 -1.94 -1.26
CA GLN A 86 4.50 -1.70 -1.34
C GLN A 86 4.18 -0.27 -1.81
N ALA A 87 4.92 0.73 -1.31
CA ALA A 87 4.79 2.12 -1.75
C ALA A 87 5.10 2.28 -3.24
N THR A 88 6.16 1.62 -3.74
CA THR A 88 6.51 1.62 -5.17
C THR A 88 5.41 1.01 -6.03
N ILE A 89 4.87 -0.15 -5.62
CA ILE A 89 3.76 -0.83 -6.30
C ILE A 89 2.52 0.06 -6.33
N ALA A 90 2.16 0.66 -5.20
CA ALA A 90 1.03 1.58 -5.10
C ALA A 90 1.22 2.77 -6.05
N GLY A 91 2.40 3.38 -6.09
CA GLY A 91 2.69 4.50 -6.99
C GLY A 91 2.56 4.13 -8.47
N ILE A 92 3.01 2.94 -8.88
CA ILE A 92 2.83 2.46 -10.26
C ILE A 92 1.34 2.29 -10.59
N ARG A 93 0.54 1.76 -9.67
CA ARG A 93 -0.92 1.62 -9.84
C ARG A 93 -1.62 2.98 -9.89
N ASP A 94 -1.23 3.93 -9.05
CA ASP A 94 -1.76 5.29 -9.07
C ASP A 94 -1.51 5.94 -10.43
N ALA A 95 -0.29 5.83 -10.95
CA ALA A 95 0.08 6.31 -12.28
C ALA A 95 -0.77 5.70 -13.41
N ALA A 96 -1.15 4.42 -13.30
CA ALA A 96 -2.06 3.76 -14.24
C ALA A 96 -3.47 4.39 -14.24
N THR A 97 -3.90 4.94 -13.10
CA THR A 97 -5.14 5.71 -13.00
C THR A 97 -4.99 7.15 -13.50
N GLY A 98 -3.78 7.59 -13.87
CA GLY A 98 -3.48 8.95 -14.30
C GLY A 98 -3.49 9.97 -13.16
N LYS A 99 -3.29 9.52 -11.92
CA LYS A 99 -3.26 10.38 -10.73
C LYS A 99 -2.08 10.02 -9.85
N CYS A 100 -1.40 11.06 -9.38
CA CYS A 100 -0.57 11.07 -8.19
C CYS A 100 -1.20 12.16 -7.28
#